data_AF-A7T098-F1
#
_entry.id   AF-A7T098-F1
#
_cell.length_a   1.000
_cell.length_b   1.000
_cell.length_c   1.000
_cell.angle_alpha   90.00
_cell.angle_beta   90.00
_cell.angle_gamma   90.00
#
_symmetry.space_group_name_H-M   'P 1'
#
loop_
_entity.id
_entity.type
_entity.pdbx_description
1 polymer ?
#
loop_
_entity_poly.entity_id
_entity_poly.type
_entity_poly.pdbx_seq_one_letter_code
_entity_poly.pdbx_strand_id
1 'polypeptide(L)'
;MTLFLTYLPPFLRPNDSRMLVALGDCYEKLEKLQEAKKSFFRAISVGDLEGIAVIKLARLHDQLHEEDDAAKYYLRYIEQTEMIGVVSTEELCIAYTFVARYYLKKKKLMEAEVYAHKCCEYNESREEGKSLLKEIALSRSRGECVSVD
;
A
#
# COMPACT_ATOMS: atom_id res chain seq x y z
N MET A 1 -39.89 -20.16 -27.62
CA MET A 1 -39.50 -20.07 -26.19
C MET A 1 -37.97 -20.04 -26.10
N THR A 2 -37.32 -19.10 -26.81
CA THR A 2 -35.87 -19.17 -27.09
C THR A 2 -35.18 -17.80 -27.06
N LEU A 3 -35.87 -16.76 -26.61
CA LEU A 3 -35.38 -15.36 -26.65
C LEU A 3 -34.95 -14.79 -25.28
N PHE A 4 -34.79 -15.62 -24.25
CA PHE A 4 -34.33 -15.18 -22.92
C PHE A 4 -32.85 -15.47 -22.61
N LEU A 5 -32.10 -16.05 -23.55
CA LEU A 5 -30.67 -16.37 -23.36
C LEU A 5 -29.72 -15.33 -23.97
N THR A 6 -30.21 -14.31 -24.67
CA THR A 6 -29.37 -13.26 -25.29
C THR A 6 -29.23 -12.00 -24.43
N TYR A 7 -29.76 -11.98 -23.21
CA TYR A 7 -29.66 -10.85 -22.28
C TYR A 7 -28.66 -11.08 -21.12
N LEU A 8 -27.74 -12.05 -21.27
CA LEU A 8 -26.54 -12.07 -20.46
C LEU A 8 -25.48 -11.27 -21.24
N PRO A 9 -25.19 -10.02 -20.89
CA PRO A 9 -24.26 -9.22 -21.65
C PRO A 9 -22.88 -9.93 -21.66
N PRO A 10 -22.16 -9.97 -22.79
CA PRO A 10 -20.79 -10.50 -22.88
C PRO A 10 -19.76 -9.61 -22.14
N PHE A 11 -20.21 -8.82 -21.16
CA PHE A 11 -19.47 -7.75 -20.48
C PHE A 11 -18.67 -8.19 -19.26
N LEU A 12 -18.78 -9.44 -18.83
CA LEU A 12 -17.85 -10.00 -17.85
C LEU A 12 -16.54 -10.30 -18.57
N ARG A 13 -15.76 -9.26 -18.90
CA ARG A 13 -14.36 -9.48 -19.24
C ARG A 13 -13.72 -10.08 -17.98
N PRO A 14 -13.29 -11.35 -17.98
CA PRO A 14 -12.69 -11.97 -16.79
C PRO A 14 -11.30 -11.40 -16.43
N ASN A 15 -10.95 -10.28 -17.08
CA ASN A 15 -9.71 -9.53 -16.99
C ASN A 15 -10.00 -8.01 -16.83
N ASP A 16 -11.15 -7.60 -16.28
CA ASP A 16 -11.26 -6.22 -15.76
C ASP A 16 -10.66 -6.19 -14.35
N SER A 17 -9.57 -5.42 -14.18
CA SER A 17 -8.87 -5.30 -12.89
C SER A 17 -9.83 -4.86 -11.78
N ARG A 18 -10.81 -3.99 -12.08
CA ARG A 18 -11.79 -3.48 -11.11
C ARG A 18 -12.73 -4.56 -10.61
N MET A 19 -13.09 -5.51 -11.46
CA MET A 19 -13.91 -6.65 -11.04
C MET A 19 -13.13 -7.59 -10.12
N LEU A 20 -11.84 -7.79 -10.38
CA LEU A 20 -10.97 -8.60 -9.52
C LEU A 20 -10.71 -7.91 -8.18
N VAL A 21 -10.59 -6.58 -8.15
CA VAL A 21 -10.53 -5.79 -6.91
C VAL A 21 -11.82 -5.93 -6.12
N ALA A 22 -12.99 -5.75 -6.75
CA ALA A 22 -14.28 -5.93 -6.09
C ALA A 22 -14.47 -7.36 -5.54
N LEU A 23 -13.99 -8.37 -6.27
CA LEU A 23 -13.97 -9.75 -5.80
C LEU A 23 -13.06 -9.92 -4.57
N GLY A 24 -11.88 -9.29 -4.58
CA GLY A 24 -10.98 -9.23 -3.42
C GLY A 24 -11.67 -8.64 -2.20
N ASP A 25 -12.37 -7.51 -2.36
CA ASP A 25 -13.12 -6.85 -1.28
C ASP A 25 -14.24 -7.75 -0.72
N CYS A 26 -14.91 -8.51 -1.58
CA CYS A 26 -15.88 -9.51 -1.13
C CYS A 26 -15.21 -10.61 -0.30
N TYR A 27 -14.02 -11.08 -0.69
CA TYR A 27 -13.29 -12.07 0.09
C TYR A 27 -12.76 -11.52 1.42
N GLU A 28 -12.34 -10.26 1.47
CA GLU A 28 -11.98 -9.58 2.73
C GLU A 28 -13.15 -9.55 3.71
N LYS A 29 -14.35 -9.19 3.24
CA LYS A 29 -15.58 -9.19 4.06
C LYS A 29 -16.00 -10.58 4.53
N LEU A 30 -15.58 -11.62 3.81
CA LEU A 30 -15.80 -13.02 4.18
C LEU A 30 -14.66 -13.60 5.05
N GLU A 31 -13.72 -12.76 5.49
CA GLU A 31 -12.52 -13.13 6.27
C GLU A 31 -11.62 -14.15 5.55
N LYS A 32 -11.77 -14.27 4.23
CA LYS A 32 -10.98 -15.17 3.36
C LYS A 32 -9.76 -14.44 2.80
N LEU A 33 -8.85 -14.09 3.71
CA LEU A 33 -7.69 -13.23 3.42
C LEU A 33 -6.77 -13.82 2.33
N GLN A 34 -6.61 -15.15 2.28
CA GLN A 34 -5.74 -15.82 1.31
C GLN A 34 -6.32 -15.78 -0.12
N GLU A 35 -7.64 -15.94 -0.25
CA GLU A 35 -8.36 -15.80 -1.52
C GLU A 35 -8.43 -14.34 -1.98
N ALA A 36 -8.58 -13.40 -1.04
CA ALA A 36 -8.49 -11.98 -1.33
C ALA A 36 -7.13 -11.61 -1.92
N LYS A 37 -6.03 -12.05 -1.29
CA LYS A 37 -4.66 -11.87 -1.79
C LYS A 37 -4.50 -12.34 -3.23
N LYS A 38 -4.96 -13.55 -3.55
CA LYS A 38 -4.90 -14.11 -4.91
C LYS A 38 -5.68 -13.26 -5.92
N SER A 39 -6.84 -12.75 -5.51
CA SER A 39 -7.70 -11.92 -6.35
C SER A 39 -7.03 -10.57 -6.67
N PHE A 40 -6.47 -9.89 -5.67
CA PHE A 40 -5.71 -8.64 -5.88
C PHE A 40 -4.44 -8.86 -6.68
N PHE A 41 -3.68 -9.93 -6.41
CA PHE A 41 -2.50 -10.26 -7.21
C PHE A 41 -2.83 -10.47 -8.69
N ARG A 42 -3.96 -11.13 -8.96
CA ARG A 42 -4.47 -11.30 -10.33
C ARG A 42 -4.87 -9.95 -10.94
N ALA A 43 -5.51 -9.06 -10.17
CA ALA A 43 -5.85 -7.72 -10.65
C ALA A 43 -4.60 -6.92 -11.08
N ILE A 44 -3.53 -6.98 -10.28
CA ILE A 44 -2.23 -6.36 -10.61
C ILE A 44 -1.66 -6.97 -11.90
N SER A 45 -1.71 -8.30 -12.04
CA SER A 45 -1.17 -9.03 -13.20
C SER A 45 -1.92 -8.71 -14.49
N VAL A 46 -3.21 -8.39 -14.39
CA VAL A 46 -4.07 -8.02 -15.52
C VAL A 46 -3.87 -6.57 -15.96
N GLY A 47 -3.14 -5.77 -15.17
CA GLY A 47 -2.84 -4.37 -15.47
C GLY A 47 -3.75 -3.41 -14.72
N ASP A 48 -3.72 -3.49 -13.39
CA ASP A 48 -4.39 -2.49 -12.56
C ASP A 48 -3.72 -1.12 -12.70
N LEU A 49 -4.34 -0.25 -13.50
CA LEU A 49 -3.83 1.09 -13.83
C LEU A 49 -3.95 2.07 -12.66
N GLU A 50 -4.90 1.85 -11.75
CA GLU A 50 -5.20 2.76 -10.64
C GLU A 50 -4.34 2.47 -9.38
N GLY A 51 -3.65 1.33 -9.34
CA GLY A 51 -2.83 0.91 -8.19
C GLY A 51 -3.65 0.51 -6.95
N ILE A 52 -4.98 0.47 -7.04
CA ILE A 52 -5.90 0.13 -5.94
C ILE A 52 -5.69 -1.32 -5.48
N ALA A 53 -5.41 -2.24 -6.40
CA ALA A 53 -5.12 -3.62 -6.06
C ALA A 53 -3.81 -3.75 -5.27
N VAL A 54 -2.80 -2.92 -5.58
CA VAL A 54 -1.49 -2.95 -4.90
C VAL A 54 -1.63 -2.49 -3.45
N ILE A 55 -2.37 -1.39 -3.21
CA ILE A 55 -2.56 -0.86 -1.85
C ILE A 55 -3.38 -1.82 -0.98
N LYS A 56 -4.44 -2.41 -1.53
CA LYS A 56 -5.25 -3.42 -0.82
C LYS A 56 -4.45 -4.67 -0.50
N LEU A 57 -3.62 -5.13 -1.45
CA LEU A 57 -2.71 -6.24 -1.21
C LEU A 57 -1.71 -5.91 -0.09
N ALA A 58 -1.13 -4.71 -0.08
CA ALA A 58 -0.22 -4.27 0.98
C ALA A 58 -0.87 -4.26 2.36
N ARG A 59 -2.11 -3.76 2.47
CA ARG A 59 -2.92 -3.79 3.71
C ARG A 59 -3.18 -5.21 4.20
N LEU A 60 -3.47 -6.14 3.30
CA LEU A 60 -3.65 -7.54 3.67
C LEU A 60 -2.37 -8.19 4.19
N HIS A 61 -1.21 -7.86 3.60
CA HIS A 61 0.08 -8.32 4.11
C HIS A 61 0.36 -7.75 5.51
N ASP A 62 0.00 -6.49 5.75
CA ASP A 62 0.13 -5.85 7.07
C ASP A 62 -0.77 -6.55 8.12
N GLN A 63 -2.02 -6.85 7.78
CA GLN A 63 -2.93 -7.63 8.64
C GLN A 63 -2.42 -9.05 8.94
N LEU A 64 -1.62 -9.62 8.05
CA LEU A 64 -1.02 -10.95 8.22
C LEU A 64 0.36 -10.90 8.90
N HIS A 65 0.79 -9.74 9.40
CA HIS A 65 2.09 -9.51 10.03
C HIS A 65 3.29 -9.80 9.12
N GLU A 66 3.09 -9.76 7.80
CA GLU A 66 4.12 -9.94 6.78
C GLU A 66 4.70 -8.57 6.38
N GLU A 67 5.33 -7.87 7.35
CA GLU A 67 5.77 -6.47 7.18
C GLU A 67 6.73 -6.26 6.01
N ASP A 68 7.63 -7.22 5.75
CA ASP A 68 8.61 -7.13 4.66
C ASP A 68 7.95 -7.15 3.27
N ASP A 69 6.89 -7.93 3.08
CA ASP A 69 6.16 -7.98 1.81
C ASP A 69 5.19 -6.80 1.69
N ALA A 70 4.53 -6.41 2.78
CA ALA A 70 3.72 -5.20 2.83
C ALA A 70 4.53 -3.97 2.37
N ALA A 71 5.75 -3.79 2.91
CA ALA A 71 6.63 -2.68 2.55
C ALA A 71 6.98 -2.65 1.06
N LYS A 72 7.25 -3.81 0.44
CA LYS A 72 7.52 -3.89 -1.01
C LYS A 72 6.33 -3.42 -1.83
N TYR A 73 5.10 -3.81 -1.46
CA TYR A 73 3.91 -3.40 -2.19
C TYR A 73 3.59 -1.92 -1.98
N TYR A 74 3.77 -1.37 -0.76
CA TYR A 74 3.62 0.07 -0.52
C TYR A 74 4.63 0.90 -1.31
N LEU A 75 5.90 0.47 -1.37
CA LEU A 75 6.92 1.13 -2.19
C LEU A 75 6.55 1.11 -3.68
N ARG A 76 6.12 -0.04 -4.20
CA ARG A 76 5.65 -0.17 -5.57
C ARG A 76 4.45 0.74 -5.86
N TYR A 77 3.54 0.89 -4.90
CA TYR A 77 2.40 1.81 -5.03
C TYR A 77 2.87 3.27 -5.13
N ILE A 78 3.81 3.70 -4.28
CA ILE A 78 4.40 5.05 -4.33
C ILE A 78 5.04 5.29 -5.70
N GLU A 79 5.88 4.37 -6.19
CA GLU A 79 6.52 4.47 -7.51
C GLU A 79 5.49 4.59 -8.64
N GLN A 80 4.45 3.75 -8.63
CA GLN A 80 3.37 3.83 -9.62
C GLN A 80 2.63 5.17 -9.58
N THR A 81 2.39 5.68 -8.37
CA THR A 81 1.72 6.96 -8.16
C THR A 81 2.57 8.14 -8.66
N GLU A 82 3.89 8.08 -8.49
CA GLU A 82 4.83 9.07 -9.04
C GLU A 82 4.86 9.04 -10.59
N MET A 83 4.62 7.87 -11.21
CA MET A 83 4.63 7.74 -12.68
C MET A 83 3.29 8.09 -13.35
N ILE A 84 2.17 7.65 -12.79
CA ILE A 84 0.83 7.75 -13.41
C ILE A 84 0.09 9.00 -12.91
N GLY A 85 0.45 9.49 -11.72
CA GLY A 85 -0.21 10.60 -11.03
C GLY A 85 -0.96 10.13 -9.78
N VAL A 86 -1.17 11.07 -8.84
CA VAL A 86 -1.81 10.78 -7.55
C VAL A 86 -3.28 10.41 -7.74
N VAL A 87 -3.61 9.14 -7.47
CA VAL A 87 -4.99 8.62 -7.50
C VAL A 87 -5.74 8.95 -6.22
N SER A 88 -5.09 8.76 -5.06
CA SER A 88 -5.63 9.11 -3.76
C SER A 88 -4.51 9.61 -2.85
N THR A 89 -4.65 10.85 -2.37
CA THR A 89 -3.71 11.44 -1.41
C THR A 89 -3.74 10.71 -0.07
N GLU A 90 -4.91 10.25 0.36
CA GLU A 90 -5.08 9.52 1.63
C GLU A 90 -4.30 8.20 1.62
N GLU A 91 -4.43 7.41 0.55
CA GLU A 91 -3.75 6.12 0.42
C GLU A 91 -2.23 6.29 0.29
N LEU A 92 -1.81 7.34 -0.42
CA LEU A 92 -0.41 7.70 -0.55
C LEU A 92 0.20 8.11 0.80
N CYS A 93 -0.53 8.88 1.61
CA CYS A 93 -0.14 9.25 2.97
C CYS A 93 0.09 8.00 3.83
N ILE A 94 -0.85 7.05 3.80
CA ILE A 94 -0.76 5.78 4.54
C ILE A 94 0.47 5.00 4.08
N ALA A 95 0.70 4.90 2.78
CA ALA A 95 1.87 4.22 2.21
C ALA A 95 3.19 4.84 2.70
N TYR A 96 3.32 6.17 2.67
CA TYR A 96 4.52 6.85 3.15
C TYR A 96 4.74 6.66 4.65
N THR A 97 3.69 6.79 5.47
CA THR A 97 3.77 6.57 6.92
C THR A 97 4.22 5.13 7.23
N PHE A 98 3.67 4.14 6.51
CA PHE A 98 4.04 2.74 6.70
C PHE A 98 5.51 2.50 6.34
N VAL A 99 5.95 2.98 5.18
CA VAL A 99 7.33 2.81 4.70
C VAL A 99 8.34 3.50 5.62
N ALA A 100 8.04 4.71 6.10
CA ALA A 100 8.88 5.43 7.05
C ALA A 100 9.04 4.64 8.37
N ARG A 101 7.95 4.12 8.93
CA ARG A 101 7.98 3.27 10.13
C ARG A 101 8.77 1.98 9.90
N TYR A 102 8.59 1.34 8.74
CA TYR A 102 9.33 0.14 8.37
C TYR A 102 10.84 0.39 8.32
N TYR A 103 11.29 1.48 7.68
CA TYR A 103 12.70 1.83 7.64
C TYR A 103 13.28 2.21 9.02
N LEU A 104 12.48 2.89 9.85
CA LEU A 104 12.85 3.20 11.24
C LEU A 104 13.11 1.90 12.03
N LYS A 105 12.21 0.91 11.93
CA LYS A 105 12.41 -0.43 12.55
C LYS A 105 13.68 -1.13 12.05
N LYS A 106 14.00 -1.02 10.75
CA LYS A 106 15.21 -1.59 10.15
C LYS A 106 16.48 -0.75 10.43
N LYS A 107 16.39 0.31 11.24
CA LYS A 107 17.48 1.28 11.54
C LYS A 107 18.04 2.03 10.33
N LYS A 108 17.29 2.07 9.23
CA LYS A 108 17.62 2.82 8.01
C LYS A 108 17.09 4.25 8.14
N LEU A 109 17.77 5.05 8.95
CA LEU A 109 17.28 6.37 9.36
C LEU A 109 17.24 7.38 8.21
N MET A 110 18.16 7.29 7.24
CA MET A 110 18.20 8.21 6.10
C MET A 110 16.97 8.04 5.20
N GLU A 111 16.68 6.80 4.81
CA GLU A 111 15.52 6.48 4.00
C GLU A 111 14.21 6.83 4.73
N ALA A 112 14.12 6.50 6.02
CA ALA A 112 12.97 6.86 6.85
C ALA A 112 12.71 8.39 6.88
N GLU A 113 13.77 9.20 6.98
CA GLU A 113 13.68 10.66 7.01
C GLU A 113 13.16 11.22 5.68
N VAL A 114 13.62 10.68 4.55
CA VAL A 114 13.12 11.07 3.21
C VAL A 114 11.61 10.84 3.10
N TYR A 115 11.12 9.66 3.46
CA TYR A 115 9.69 9.35 3.40
C TYR A 115 8.88 10.16 4.43
N ALA A 116 9.41 10.41 5.63
CA ALA A 116 8.75 11.25 6.62
C ALA A 116 8.67 12.73 6.21
N HIS A 117 9.66 13.23 5.47
CA HIS A 117 9.58 14.55 4.84
C HIS A 117 8.51 14.59 3.75
N LYS A 118 8.42 13.56 2.89
CA LYS A 118 7.34 13.44 1.90
C LYS A 118 5.96 13.46 2.57
N CYS A 119 5.76 12.77 3.70
CA CYS A 119 4.52 12.85 4.49
C CYS A 119 4.18 14.28 4.95
N CYS A 120 5.19 15.15 5.17
CA CYS A 120 4.96 16.53 5.64
C CYS A 120 4.45 17.47 4.55
N GLU A 121 4.58 17.10 3.28
CA GLU A 121 4.09 17.89 2.13
C GLU A 121 2.55 17.82 2.03
N TYR A 122 1.94 16.74 2.51
CA TYR A 122 0.50 16.55 2.53
C TYR A 122 -0.10 17.04 3.86
N ASN A 123 -1.18 17.82 3.80
CA ASN A 123 -1.81 18.38 5.01
C ASN A 123 -2.37 17.29 5.95
N GLU A 124 -2.87 16.18 5.41
CA GLU A 124 -3.48 15.09 6.18
C GLU A 124 -2.44 14.31 7.00
N SER A 125 -1.30 13.94 6.41
CA SER A 125 -0.23 13.21 7.09
C SER A 125 0.82 14.11 7.75
N ARG A 126 0.63 15.43 7.76
CA ARG A 126 1.65 16.37 8.23
C ARG A 126 2.01 16.17 9.70
N GLU A 127 1.01 15.91 10.54
CA GLU A 127 1.23 15.70 11.98
C GLU A 127 1.96 14.37 12.23
N GLU A 128 1.57 13.31 11.51
CA GLU A 128 2.25 12.01 11.58
C GLU A 128 3.69 12.11 11.10
N GLY A 129 3.95 12.78 9.97
CA GLY A 129 5.30 12.99 9.44
C GLY A 129 6.20 13.73 10.42
N LYS A 130 5.68 14.76 11.11
CA LYS A 130 6.42 15.45 12.18
C LYS A 130 6.70 14.56 13.38
N SER A 131 5.76 13.68 13.77
CA SER A 131 5.99 12.70 14.83
C SER A 131 7.11 11.74 14.45
N LEU A 132 7.07 11.21 13.23
CA LEU A 132 8.10 10.31 12.70
C LEU A 132 9.47 10.98 12.66
N LEU A 133 9.58 12.23 12.19
CA LEU A 133 10.85 12.96 12.19
C LEU A 133 11.43 13.14 13.60
N LYS A 134 10.59 13.39 14.60
CA LYS A 134 11.03 13.45 16.01
C LYS A 134 11.55 12.09 16.49
N GLU A 135 10.84 11.00 16.18
CA GLU A 135 11.26 9.64 16.53
C GLU A 135 12.59 9.24 15.85
N ILE A 136 12.78 9.63 14.59
CA ILE A 136 14.03 9.42 13.84
C ILE A 136 15.17 10.19 14.51
N ALA A 137 14.94 11.46 14.89
CA ALA A 137 15.94 12.28 15.58
C ALA A 137 16.33 11.70 16.96
N LEU A 138 15.35 11.19 17.72
CA LEU A 138 15.60 10.49 19.00
C LEU A 138 16.36 9.17 18.80
N SER A 139 16.06 8.44 17.72
CA SER A 139 16.76 7.20 17.39
C SER A 139 18.21 7.46 16.95
N ARG A 140 18.45 8.59 16.27
CA ARG A 140 19.79 9.04 15.85
C ARG A 140 20.67 9.38 17.05
N SER A 141 20.16 10.20 17.99
CA SER A 141 20.91 10.56 19.20
C SER A 141 21.21 9.37 20.10
N ARG A 142 20.32 8.37 20.14
CA ARG A 142 20.54 7.13 20.89
C ARG A 142 21.58 6.20 20.24
N GLY A 143 21.79 6.30 18.92
CA GLY A 143 22.82 5.55 18.20
C GLY A 143 24.23 6.11 18.40
N GLU A 144 24.36 7.43 18.54
CA GLU A 144 25.65 8.11 18.77
C GLU A 144 26.24 7.76 20.15
N CYS A 145 25.40 7.54 21.17
CA CYS A 145 25.84 7.16 22.53
C CYS A 145 26.48 5.77 22.65
N VAL A 146 26.38 4.89 21.65
CA VAL A 146 26.90 3.50 21.71
C VAL A 146 28.26 3.37 21.02
N SER A 147 28.77 4.44 20.41
CA SER A 147 30.03 4.43 19.64
C SER A 147 31.23 5.07 20.35
N VAL A 148 31.07 5.43 21.63
CA VAL A 148 32.14 5.96 22.48
C VAL A 148 32.39 4.98 23.62
N ASP A 149 33.01 3.84 23.30
CA ASP A 149 33.75 2.98 24.23
C ASP A 149 34.89 2.29 23.47
#